data_AF-A0A497CQN5-F1
#
_entry.id   AF-A0A497CQN5-F1
#
_cell.length_a   1.000
_cell.length_b   1.000
_cell.length_c   1.000
_cell.angle_alpha   90.00
_cell.angle_beta   90.00
_cell.angle_gamma   90.00
#
_symmetry.space_group_name_H-M   'P 1'
#
loop_
_entity.id
_entity.type
_entity.pdbx_description
1 polymer ?
#
loop_
_entity_poly.entity_id
_entity_poly.type
_entity_poly.pdbx_seq_one_letter_code
_entity_poly.pdbx_strand_id
1 'polypeptide(L)'
;MIRLNDITSQILNYHPKADITLVEKAYVYSAKVHQGQIRLSGEPYLSHPLEVAYILTQMKMDTVCIAAGLLHDTIEDTDAQLSDIARLFGKETADIVDGVTKISKIQFSNREQRQAENIRKMILAMSNDIRVILVKLADRLHNMRTLGYQPEPKQRLIARETLD
;
A
#
# COMPACT_ATOMS: atom_id res chain seq x y z
N MET A 1 17.20 -2.71 -4.34
CA MET A 1 16.42 -2.77 -3.10
C MET A 1 16.44 -1.40 -2.47
N ILE A 2 15.28 -0.74 -2.45
CA ILE A 2 15.06 0.53 -1.77
C ILE A 2 15.29 0.36 -0.26
N ARG A 3 15.88 1.37 0.37
CA ARG A 3 16.10 1.46 1.81
C ARG A 3 15.26 2.58 2.40
N LEU A 4 15.02 2.54 3.72
CA LEU A 4 14.32 3.61 4.43
C LEU A 4 14.95 5.00 4.18
N ASN A 5 16.28 5.08 4.14
CA ASN A 5 16.98 6.34 3.89
C ASN A 5 16.71 6.91 2.49
N ASP A 6 16.43 6.07 1.49
CA ASP A 6 16.08 6.55 0.15
C ASP A 6 14.71 7.25 0.20
N ILE A 7 13.77 6.71 0.97
CA ILE A 7 12.43 7.27 1.20
C ILE A 7 12.53 8.58 1.98
N THR A 8 13.19 8.57 3.14
CA THR A 8 13.27 9.77 4.00
C THR A 8 14.05 10.91 3.36
N SER A 9 15.12 10.60 2.63
CA SER A 9 15.87 11.62 1.87
C SER A 9 15.02 12.25 0.77
N GLN A 10 14.20 11.46 0.06
CA GLN A 10 13.27 11.99 -0.94
C GLN A 10 12.22 12.89 -0.31
N ILE A 11 11.62 12.48 0.82
CA ILE A 11 10.66 13.30 1.56
C ILE A 11 11.26 14.66 1.91
N LEU A 12 12.46 14.66 2.49
CA LEU A 12 13.14 15.90 2.89
C LEU A 12 13.55 16.77 1.71
N ASN A 13 13.72 16.20 0.52
CA ASN A 13 14.02 16.98 -0.69
C ASN A 13 12.84 17.88 -1.12
N TYR A 14 11.61 17.35 -1.13
CA TYR A 14 10.43 18.13 -1.50
C TYR A 14 9.69 18.77 -0.31
N HIS A 15 9.95 18.30 0.91
CA HIS A 15 9.40 18.85 2.15
C HIS A 15 10.47 18.88 3.26
N PRO A 16 11.42 19.84 3.23
CA PRO A 16 12.58 19.87 4.14
C PRO A 16 12.27 19.94 5.64
N LYS A 17 11.06 20.38 6.01
CA LYS A 17 10.60 20.47 7.41
C LYS A 17 9.67 19.32 7.81
N ALA A 18 9.61 18.24 7.02
CA ALA A 18 8.71 17.12 7.30
C ALA A 18 9.16 16.40 8.56
N ASP A 19 8.21 16.01 9.41
CA ASP A 19 8.49 15.05 10.47
C ASP A 19 8.48 13.63 9.89
N ILE A 20 9.67 13.09 9.65
CA ILE A 20 9.85 11.73 9.13
C ILE A 20 9.68 10.64 10.21
N THR A 21 9.54 11.00 11.48
CA THR A 21 9.42 10.04 12.59
C THR A 21 8.23 9.10 12.40
N LEU A 22 7.13 9.59 11.81
CA LEU A 22 5.96 8.77 11.50
C LEU A 22 6.31 7.64 10.52
N VAL A 23 7.10 7.95 9.49
CA VAL A 23 7.54 7.00 8.45
C VAL A 23 8.53 5.99 9.02
N GLU A 24 9.47 6.44 9.85
CA GLU A 24 10.44 5.56 10.52
C GLU A 24 9.74 4.56 11.46
N LYS A 25 8.76 5.04 12.25
CA LYS A 25 7.94 4.16 13.10
C LYS A 25 7.15 3.16 12.26
N ALA A 26 6.56 3.60 11.15
CA ALA A 26 5.78 2.73 10.26
C ALA A 26 6.67 1.63 9.65
N TYR A 27 7.90 1.98 9.26
CA TYR A 27 8.89 1.02 8.78
C TYR A 27 9.21 -0.05 9.83
N VAL A 28 9.54 0.37 11.07
CA VAL A 28 9.87 -0.58 12.15
C VAL A 28 8.69 -1.50 12.46
N TYR A 29 7.48 -0.96 12.48
CA TYR A 29 6.27 -1.75 12.69
C TYR A 29 6.04 -2.75 11.56
N SER A 30 6.09 -2.31 10.31
CA SER A 30 5.95 -3.15 9.11
C SER A 30 6.99 -4.28 9.10
N ALA A 31 8.25 -3.97 9.39
CA ALA A 31 9.32 -4.95 9.50
C ALA A 31 9.07 -6.01 10.58
N LYS A 32 8.49 -5.59 11.73
CA LYS A 32 8.15 -6.49 12.83
C LYS A 32 7.00 -7.42 12.48
N VAL A 33 5.90 -6.89 11.93
CA VAL A 33 4.70 -7.69 11.68
C VAL A 33 4.84 -8.63 10.48
N HIS A 34 5.64 -8.26 9.49
CA HIS A 34 5.99 -9.13 8.36
C HIS A 34 7.26 -9.96 8.60
N GLN A 35 7.75 -10.05 9.83
CA GLN A 35 8.98 -10.80 10.13
C GLN A 35 8.84 -12.27 9.72
N GLY A 36 9.82 -12.77 8.96
CA GLY A 36 9.84 -14.16 8.48
C GLY A 36 8.98 -14.42 7.24
N GLN A 37 8.23 -13.42 6.76
CA GLN A 37 7.47 -13.53 5.51
C GLN A 37 8.36 -13.30 4.30
N ILE A 38 8.13 -14.09 3.25
CA ILE A 38 8.93 -14.09 2.01
C ILE A 38 7.99 -13.92 0.81
N ARG A 39 8.38 -13.10 -0.18
CA ARG A 39 7.65 -12.93 -1.45
C ARG A 39 7.91 -14.10 -2.39
N LEU A 40 7.10 -14.24 -3.43
CA LEU A 40 7.31 -15.25 -4.47
C LEU A 40 8.65 -15.12 -5.20
N SER A 41 9.24 -13.91 -5.20
CA SER A 41 10.59 -13.65 -5.72
C SER A 41 11.71 -14.24 -4.85
N GLY A 42 11.42 -14.65 -3.61
CA GLY A 42 12.41 -15.07 -2.61
C GLY A 42 12.93 -13.92 -1.73
N GLU A 43 12.52 -12.67 -1.97
CA GLU A 43 12.90 -11.53 -1.14
C GLU A 43 12.08 -11.44 0.17
N PRO A 44 12.62 -10.79 1.23
CA PRO A 44 11.83 -10.48 2.42
C PRO A 44 10.60 -9.66 2.07
N TYR A 45 9.45 -9.98 2.67
CA TYR A 45 8.18 -9.31 2.34
C TYR A 45 8.25 -7.79 2.43
N LEU A 46 9.02 -7.28 3.40
CA LEU A 46 9.25 -5.85 3.63
C LEU A 46 9.76 -5.09 2.38
N SER A 47 10.36 -5.78 1.39
CA SER A 47 10.76 -5.13 0.14
C SER A 47 9.58 -4.51 -0.60
N HIS A 48 8.40 -5.13 -0.53
CA HIS A 48 7.20 -4.62 -1.21
C HIS A 48 6.66 -3.32 -0.60
N PRO A 49 6.38 -3.23 0.72
CA PRO A 49 5.96 -1.97 1.33
C PRO A 49 6.97 -0.83 1.15
N LEU A 50 8.28 -1.12 1.13
CA LEU A 50 9.33 -0.12 0.86
C LEU A 50 9.24 0.44 -0.57
N GLU A 51 9.06 -0.42 -1.58
CA GLU A 51 8.88 0.01 -2.96
C GLU A 51 7.59 0.83 -3.15
N VAL A 52 6.49 0.43 -2.51
CA VAL A 52 5.22 1.18 -2.51
C VAL A 52 5.42 2.57 -1.91
N ALA A 53 6.04 2.65 -0.73
CA ALA A 53 6.35 3.92 -0.07
C ALA A 53 7.26 4.82 -0.92
N TYR A 54 8.26 4.25 -1.59
CA TYR A 54 9.13 5.00 -2.49
C TYR A 54 8.41 5.51 -3.74
N ILE A 55 7.50 4.74 -4.32
CA ILE A 55 6.64 5.23 -5.41
C ILE A 55 5.83 6.44 -4.96
N LEU A 56 5.28 6.42 -3.74
CA LEU A 56 4.55 7.56 -3.18
C LEU A 56 5.44 8.80 -2.98
N THR A 57 6.72 8.63 -2.66
CA THR A 57 7.65 9.78 -2.61
C THR A 57 7.90 10.38 -3.99
N GLN A 58 7.87 9.59 -5.07
CA GLN A 58 7.99 10.12 -6.44
C GLN A 58 6.79 10.98 -6.82
N MET A 59 5.62 10.71 -6.23
CA MET A 59 4.41 11.52 -6.36
C MET A 59 4.39 12.72 -5.39
N LYS A 60 5.45 12.91 -4.60
CA LYS A 60 5.59 13.97 -3.58
C LYS A 60 4.49 13.96 -2.51
N MET A 61 4.07 12.76 -2.10
CA MET A 61 3.03 12.60 -1.08
C MET A 61 3.51 13.01 0.32
N ASP A 62 2.56 13.31 1.20
CA ASP A 62 2.82 13.62 2.61
C ASP A 62 3.29 12.38 3.41
N THR A 63 3.82 12.62 4.61
CA THR A 63 4.34 11.56 5.47
C THR A 63 3.26 10.59 5.95
N VAL A 64 2.01 11.05 6.06
CA VAL A 64 0.85 10.23 6.44
C VAL A 64 0.54 9.20 5.35
N CYS A 65 0.48 9.62 4.09
CA CYS A 65 0.26 8.74 2.93
C CYS A 65 1.41 7.73 2.79
N ILE A 66 2.66 8.18 2.96
CA ILE A 66 3.83 7.31 2.85
C ILE A 66 3.87 6.28 3.98
N ALA A 67 3.54 6.70 5.21
CA ALA A 67 3.39 5.79 6.34
C ALA A 67 2.26 4.76 6.08
N ALA A 68 1.12 5.19 5.53
CA ALA A 68 0.05 4.29 5.13
C ALA A 68 0.53 3.29 4.05
N GLY A 69 1.34 3.72 3.09
CA GLY A 69 1.97 2.84 2.10
C GLY A 69 2.88 1.77 2.71
N LEU A 70 3.62 2.09 3.79
CA LEU A 70 4.41 1.09 4.53
C LEU A 70 3.54 0.09 5.32
N LEU A 71 2.31 0.47 5.63
CA LEU A 71 1.40 -0.27 6.51
C LEU A 71 0.24 -0.97 5.76
N HIS A 72 0.08 -0.74 4.47
CA HIS A 72 -1.16 -1.03 3.74
C HIS A 72 -1.59 -2.51 3.79
N ASP A 73 -0.64 -3.44 3.72
CA ASP A 73 -0.91 -4.89 3.76
C ASP A 73 -0.78 -5.48 5.17
N THR A 74 -0.48 -4.68 6.20
CA THR A 74 -0.27 -5.21 7.55
C THR A 74 -1.53 -5.83 8.13
N ILE A 75 -2.72 -5.30 7.83
CA ILE A 75 -3.99 -5.83 8.35
C ILE A 75 -4.44 -7.08 7.58
N GLU A 76 -4.05 -7.22 6.31
CA GLU A 76 -4.47 -8.35 5.48
C GLU A 76 -3.56 -9.57 5.65
N ASP A 77 -2.24 -9.33 5.74
CA ASP A 77 -1.22 -10.38 5.68
C ASP A 77 -0.57 -10.69 7.05
N THR A 78 -1.03 -10.05 8.13
CA THR A 78 -0.48 -10.26 9.49
C THR A 78 -1.58 -10.21 10.56
N ASP A 79 -1.21 -10.44 11.82
CA ASP A 79 -2.14 -10.33 12.96
C ASP A 79 -2.42 -8.86 13.40
N ALA A 80 -1.85 -7.87 12.72
CA ALA A 80 -2.04 -6.46 13.04
C ALA A 80 -3.52 -6.05 12.97
N GLN A 81 -3.97 -5.26 13.93
CA GLN A 81 -5.34 -4.75 13.99
C GLN A 81 -5.40 -3.28 13.61
N LEU A 82 -6.51 -2.85 13.01
CA LEU A 82 -6.74 -1.44 12.67
C LEU A 82 -6.66 -0.53 13.91
N SER A 83 -7.08 -1.03 15.08
CA SER A 83 -6.98 -0.33 16.36
C SER A 83 -5.53 -0.05 16.77
N ASP A 84 -4.60 -0.95 16.46
CA ASP A 84 -3.18 -0.72 16.70
C ASP A 84 -2.64 0.38 15.78
N ILE A 85 -3.05 0.38 14.52
CA ILE A 85 -2.65 1.42 13.57
C ILE A 85 -3.15 2.79 14.03
N ALA A 86 -4.41 2.89 14.43
CA ALA A 86 -4.99 4.14 14.93
C ALA A 86 -4.29 4.64 16.20
N ARG A 87 -3.92 3.74 17.12
CA ARG A 87 -3.25 4.07 18.37
C ARG A 87 -1.80 4.51 18.16
N LEU A 88 -1.07 3.88 17.24
CA LEU A 88 0.37 4.10 17.04
C LEU A 88 0.68 5.21 16.03
N PHE A 89 -0.15 5.37 15.00
CA PHE A 89 0.10 6.26 13.86
C PHE A 89 -0.97 7.35 13.70
N GLY A 90 -2.06 7.26 14.46
CA GLY A 90 -3.16 8.22 14.42
C GLY A 90 -4.31 7.78 13.50
N LYS A 91 -5.45 8.44 13.70
CA LYS A 91 -6.71 8.12 13.01
C LYS A 91 -6.59 8.25 11.49
N GLU A 92 -5.91 9.29 11.01
CA GLU A 92 -5.79 9.58 9.58
C GLU A 92 -5.05 8.46 8.82
N THR A 93 -3.91 7.99 9.34
CA THR A 93 -3.20 6.84 8.76
C THR A 93 -4.07 5.58 8.80
N ALA A 94 -4.78 5.34 9.90
CA ALA A 94 -5.67 4.18 10.03
C ALA A 94 -6.83 4.22 9.02
N ASP A 95 -7.47 5.37 8.84
CA ASP A 95 -8.55 5.55 7.88
C ASP A 95 -8.07 5.25 6.45
N ILE A 96 -6.84 5.65 6.09
CA ILE A 96 -6.25 5.34 4.79
C ILE A 96 -6.01 3.84 4.63
N VAL A 97 -5.36 3.20 5.62
CA VAL A 97 -5.06 1.75 5.58
C VAL A 97 -6.35 0.94 5.49
N ASP A 98 -7.36 1.26 6.30
CA ASP A 98 -8.68 0.62 6.26
C ASP A 98 -9.36 0.79 4.89
N GLY A 99 -9.27 1.99 4.31
CA GLY A 99 -9.75 2.27 2.96
C GLY A 99 -9.10 1.37 1.91
N VAL A 100 -7.77 1.21 1.97
CA VAL A 100 -7.01 0.36 1.04
C VAL A 100 -7.42 -1.10 1.19
N THR A 101 -7.47 -1.60 2.42
CA THR A 101 -7.90 -2.98 2.75
C THR A 101 -9.32 -3.27 2.25
N LYS A 102 -10.25 -2.35 2.44
CA LYS A 102 -11.63 -2.52 1.97
C LYS A 102 -11.72 -2.57 0.44
N ILE A 103 -10.95 -1.73 -0.27
CA ILE A 103 -10.90 -1.76 -1.74
C ILE A 103 -10.36 -3.12 -2.23
N SER A 104 -9.30 -3.65 -1.62
CA SER A 104 -8.76 -4.97 -1.95
C SER A 104 -9.84 -6.06 -1.82
N LYS A 105 -10.58 -6.09 -0.71
CA LYS A 105 -11.64 -7.10 -0.47
C LYS A 105 -12.78 -7.06 -1.49
N ILE A 106 -13.20 -5.85 -1.93
CA ILE A 106 -14.27 -5.69 -2.93
C ILE A 106 -13.86 -6.26 -4.30
N GLN A 107 -12.59 -6.15 -4.68
CA GLN A 107 -12.08 -6.73 -5.92
C GLN A 107 -12.16 -8.27 -5.90
N PHE A 108 -11.90 -8.90 -4.76
CA PHE A 108 -11.96 -10.35 -4.61
C PHE A 108 -13.39 -10.91 -4.62
N SER A 109 -14.36 -10.21 -4.03
CA SER A 109 -15.73 -10.71 -3.88
C SER A 109 -16.60 -10.63 -5.14
N ASN A 110 -16.22 -9.82 -6.14
CA ASN A 110 -17.11 -9.44 -7.26
C ASN A 110 -16.72 -10.03 -8.62
N ARG A 111 -15.93 -11.11 -8.66
CA ARG A 111 -15.55 -11.80 -9.92
C ARG A 111 -16.72 -12.28 -10.79
N GLU A 112 -17.94 -12.39 -10.25
CA GLU A 112 -19.04 -13.03 -10.98
C GLU A 112 -20.06 -12.09 -11.63
N GLN A 113 -20.25 -10.83 -11.21
CA GLN A 113 -21.28 -9.95 -11.79
C GLN A 113 -21.20 -8.52 -11.25
N ARG A 114 -20.72 -7.53 -12.03
CA ARG A 114 -21.16 -6.11 -11.98
C ARG A 114 -20.46 -5.22 -13.01
N GLN A 115 -21.20 -4.23 -13.52
CA GLN A 115 -20.72 -3.13 -14.36
C GLN A 115 -19.60 -2.35 -13.66
N ALA A 116 -18.45 -2.19 -14.33
CA ALA A 116 -17.27 -1.45 -13.86
C ALA A 116 -17.60 -0.05 -13.30
N GLU A 117 -18.61 0.63 -13.84
CA GLU A 117 -19.04 1.96 -13.38
C GLU A 117 -19.56 1.99 -11.93
N ASN A 118 -20.27 0.95 -11.49
CA ASN A 118 -20.80 0.91 -10.13
C ASN A 118 -19.70 0.64 -9.09
N ILE A 119 -18.69 -0.15 -9.47
CA ILE A 119 -17.49 -0.35 -8.67
C ILE A 119 -16.70 0.95 -8.59
N ARG A 120 -16.50 1.64 -9.72
CA ARG A 120 -15.82 2.94 -9.76
C ARG A 120 -16.50 3.99 -8.89
N LYS A 121 -17.84 4.07 -8.95
CA LYS A 121 -18.64 4.96 -8.08
C LYS A 121 -18.55 4.57 -6.60
N MET A 122 -18.53 3.27 -6.28
CA MET A 122 -18.37 2.78 -4.91
C MET A 122 -16.99 3.09 -4.34
N ILE A 123 -15.91 2.88 -5.11
CA ILE A 123 -14.54 3.23 -4.72
C ILE A 123 -14.43 4.73 -4.48
N LEU A 124 -14.95 5.56 -5.39
CA LEU A 124 -14.95 7.02 -5.24
C LEU A 124 -15.81 7.48 -4.06
N ALA A 125 -16.94 6.82 -3.78
CA ALA A 125 -17.81 7.14 -2.65
C ALA A 125 -17.24 6.70 -1.29
N MET A 126 -16.38 5.69 -1.27
CA MET A 126 -15.67 5.23 -0.05
C MET A 126 -14.39 6.03 0.19
N SER A 127 -13.76 6.55 -0.86
CA SER A 127 -12.51 7.29 -0.80
C SER A 127 -12.75 8.79 -0.63
N ASN A 128 -13.25 9.22 0.53
CA ASN A 128 -13.26 10.65 0.91
C ASN A 128 -11.85 11.26 0.96
N ASP A 129 -10.82 10.40 0.96
CA ASP A 129 -9.41 10.76 0.92
C ASP A 129 -8.75 10.17 -0.33
N ILE A 130 -8.23 11.02 -1.20
CA ILE A 130 -7.53 10.62 -2.45
C ILE A 130 -6.29 9.77 -2.16
N ARG A 131 -5.68 9.88 -0.97
CA ARG A 131 -4.49 9.12 -0.57
C ARG A 131 -4.73 7.62 -0.59
N VAL A 132 -5.95 7.17 -0.27
CA VAL A 132 -6.34 5.75 -0.37
C VAL A 132 -6.15 5.22 -1.79
N ILE A 133 -6.67 5.95 -2.79
CA ILE A 133 -6.54 5.57 -4.20
C ILE A 133 -5.06 5.58 -4.62
N LEU A 134 -4.29 6.59 -4.19
CA LEU A 134 -2.88 6.70 -4.56
C LEU A 134 -2.03 5.56 -3.96
N VAL A 135 -2.27 5.17 -2.71
CA VAL A 135 -1.63 3.99 -2.10
C VAL A 135 -1.99 2.73 -2.90
N LYS A 136 -3.26 2.56 -3.27
CA LYS A 136 -3.69 1.38 -4.03
C LYS A 136 -3.08 1.32 -5.43
N LEU A 137 -2.94 2.46 -6.10
CA LEU A 137 -2.28 2.55 -7.39
C LEU A 137 -0.77 2.29 -7.29
N ALA A 138 -0.12 2.75 -6.22
CA ALA A 138 1.29 2.45 -5.96
C ALA A 138 1.53 0.96 -5.69
N ASP A 139 0.67 0.33 -4.87
CA ASP A 139 0.63 -1.13 -4.67
C ASP A 139 0.47 -1.86 -6.03
N ARG A 140 -0.57 -1.52 -6.79
CA ARG A 140 -0.82 -2.16 -8.10
C ARG A 140 0.35 -1.97 -9.07
N LEU A 141 0.97 -0.80 -9.10
CA LEU A 141 2.15 -0.54 -9.93
C LEU A 141 3.32 -1.44 -9.54
N HIS A 142 3.62 -1.57 -8.25
CA HIS A 142 4.70 -2.45 -7.81
C HIS A 142 4.40 -3.92 -8.14
N ASN A 143 3.16 -4.38 -7.90
CA ASN A 143 2.73 -5.74 -8.27
C ASN A 143 2.89 -6.02 -9.77
N MET A 144 2.58 -5.04 -10.63
CA MET A 144 2.79 -5.16 -12.08
C MET A 144 4.28 -5.21 -12.45
N ARG A 145 5.16 -4.50 -11.73
CA ARG A 145 6.62 -4.57 -11.94
C ARG A 145 7.20 -5.92 -11.53
N THR A 146 6.61 -6.59 -10.55
CA THR A 146 7.03 -7.91 -10.07
C THR A 146 6.17 -9.06 -10.61
N LEU A 147 5.35 -8.81 -11.63
CA LEU A 147 4.33 -9.76 -12.11
C LEU A 147 4.94 -11.07 -12.61
N GLY A 148 6.17 -11.03 -13.13
CA GLY A 148 6.87 -12.18 -13.71
C GLY A 148 7.10 -13.34 -12.74
N TYR A 149 7.05 -13.12 -11.43
CA TYR A 149 7.17 -14.18 -10.42
C TYR A 149 5.85 -14.96 -10.18
N GLN A 150 4.72 -14.50 -10.74
CA GLN A 150 3.44 -15.20 -10.64
C GLN A 150 3.29 -16.27 -11.74
N PRO A 151 2.49 -17.32 -11.54
CA PRO A 151 2.10 -18.23 -12.62
C PRO A 151 1.34 -17.51 -13.74
N GLU A 152 1.50 -17.93 -14.99
CA GLU A 152 0.89 -17.29 -16.17
C GLU A 152 -0.62 -17.00 -16.04
N PRO A 153 -1.47 -17.89 -15.50
CA PRO A 153 -2.89 -17.59 -15.30
C PRO A 153 -3.13 -16.38 -14.39
N LYS A 154 -2.34 -16.24 -13.31
CA LYS A 154 -2.42 -15.08 -12.41
C LYS A 154 -1.87 -13.82 -13.06
N GLN A 155 -0.82 -13.92 -13.87
CA GLN A 155 -0.27 -12.78 -14.59
C GLN A 155 -1.33 -12.15 -15.51
N ARG A 156 -1.98 -12.96 -16.35
CA ARG A 156 -3.03 -12.50 -17.28
C ARG A 156 -4.21 -11.86 -16.56
N LEU A 157 -4.61 -12.43 -15.44
CA LEU A 157 -5.70 -11.94 -14.60
C LEU A 157 -5.39 -10.57 -14.01
N ILE A 158 -4.25 -10.44 -13.31
CA ILE A 158 -3.83 -9.17 -12.68
C ILE A 158 -3.63 -8.09 -13.74
N ALA A 159 -3.06 -8.43 -14.89
CA ALA A 159 -2.88 -7.49 -15.99
C ALA A 159 -4.20 -6.99 -16.56
N ARG A 160 -5.19 -7.87 -16.75
CA ARG A 160 -6.54 -7.48 -17.23
C ARG A 160 -7.25 -6.59 -16.21
N GLU A 161 -7.25 -6.98 -14.92
CA GLU A 161 -7.80 -6.14 -13.84
C GLU A 161 -7.14 -4.76 -13.73
N THR A 162 -5.92 -4.60 -14.23
CA THR A 162 -5.22 -3.30 -14.21
C THR A 162 -5.61 -2.40 -15.37
N LEU A 163 -6.05 -2.99 -16.50
CA LEU A 163 -6.50 -2.26 -17.68
C LEU A 163 -7.97 -1.83 -17.59
N ASP A 164 -8.80 -2.65 -16.94
CA ASP A 164 -10.25 -2.44 -16.77
C ASP A 164 -10.56 -1.43 -15.64
#